data_AF-A0AAD2I081-F1
#
_entry.id   AF-A0AAD2I081-F1
#
_cell.length_a   1.000
_cell.length_b   1.000
_cell.length_c   1.000
_cell.angle_alpha   90.00
_cell.angle_beta   90.00
_cell.angle_gamma   90.00
#
_symmetry.space_group_name_H-M   'P 1'
#
loop_
_entity.id
_entity.type
_entity.pdbx_description
1 polymer ?
#
loop_
_entity_poly.entity_id
_entity_poly.type
_entity_poly.pdbx_seq_one_letter_code
_entity_poly.pdbx_strand_id
1 'polypeptide(L)'
;MRRVSLLVLLVGLAVRGQDVPVYTDAALAAQWENWSWGSTIDFAATDLRAGAAGSSISVSSGAYSALSVKYDGGLLGGYAGMKFDIAGSNPDLTISLSSTADGTTSPSIPLSALSTAVNATAFTTLLINFKDLPGTGTALPNGTWDRITFQSGGETTTAYHLDNVVIVQQIVVTPEILSAEPLAENIIAVTSQGAVDFTKIAVQLNGKSVRVSNSTSYVPVGSPSKLITYLTLASNFAPGALVITSPTLSINYTLPAAQSMSIDKTKSTPISPLIYGVNFPVSASYIQDLGVTISRWGGNAVTAYNPAGQFTNAGNDWYFENRVASPPDADAWMGWVGGAGSGSLLTVPALDWVAKDATSYSYPVSVYGNQSSHDPYNTNAGSGLYANGSYVTPTPSQTNAYTPWSVSQAVTWLQGLTHKPTLISIDNEIEITSNTHQDMHPNPMGYDEELARMLNYSLAIKTALPNTQIAMPSTCAWWYYWTSSIGYTDNAAHNNTDFIPWFLQQMAAAEKTHGKRLLDYLDLHYYFAPDVSANDAAAKALRLRMSRSLWVRIQCALEPADWSLNQL
;
A
#
# COMPACT_ATOMS: atom_id res chain seq x y z
N MET A 1 -52.53 38.18 -17.13
CA MET A 1 -51.44 38.51 -18.06
C MET A 1 -50.15 38.76 -17.27
N ARG A 2 -49.32 37.73 -17.08
CA ARG A 2 -47.97 37.88 -16.54
C ARG A 2 -47.00 37.45 -17.64
N ARG A 3 -46.12 38.38 -18.01
CA ARG A 3 -45.19 38.25 -19.14
C ARG A 3 -44.13 37.20 -18.81
N VAL A 4 -43.99 36.23 -19.70
CA VAL A 4 -42.87 35.28 -19.76
C VAL A 4 -41.69 36.05 -20.33
N SER A 5 -40.63 36.25 -19.54
CA SER A 5 -39.36 36.74 -20.03
C SER A 5 -38.59 35.57 -20.62
N LEU A 6 -38.52 35.54 -21.95
CA LEU A 6 -37.70 34.62 -22.72
C LEU A 6 -36.24 35.06 -22.59
N LEU A 7 -35.47 34.44 -21.69
CA LEU A 7 -34.04 34.62 -21.62
C LEU A 7 -33.42 33.77 -22.74
N VAL A 8 -33.15 34.40 -23.88
CA VAL A 8 -32.38 33.79 -24.97
C VAL A 8 -30.94 33.68 -24.49
N LEU A 9 -30.58 32.49 -24.00
CA LEU A 9 -29.20 32.12 -23.78
C LEU A 9 -28.55 31.98 -25.16
N LEU A 10 -27.81 32.99 -25.59
CA LEU A 10 -26.85 32.85 -26.68
C LEU A 10 -25.79 31.85 -26.21
N VAL A 11 -26.01 30.58 -26.52
CA VAL A 11 -24.95 29.57 -26.51
C VAL A 11 -23.97 29.99 -27.58
N GLY A 12 -22.87 30.64 -27.17
CA GLY A 12 -21.68 30.68 -27.98
C GLY A 12 -21.33 29.24 -28.33
N LEU A 13 -21.50 28.87 -29.60
CA LEU A 13 -20.89 27.67 -30.16
C LEU A 13 -19.38 27.84 -30.02
N ALA A 14 -18.83 27.48 -28.86
CA ALA A 14 -17.43 27.15 -28.76
C ALA A 14 -17.21 26.00 -29.74
N VAL A 15 -16.46 26.28 -30.81
CA VAL A 15 -15.98 25.26 -31.73
C VAL A 15 -15.30 24.20 -30.86
N ARG A 16 -15.88 22.99 -30.81
CA ARG A 16 -15.27 21.87 -30.09
C ARG A 16 -13.92 21.60 -30.75
N GLY A 17 -12.83 21.72 -29.98
CA GLY A 17 -11.51 21.26 -30.44
C GLY A 17 -11.58 19.78 -30.82
N GLN A 18 -10.75 19.38 -31.78
CA GLN A 18 -10.58 17.96 -32.13
C GLN A 18 -9.44 17.36 -31.32
N ASP A 19 -9.43 16.04 -31.17
CA ASP A 19 -8.28 15.32 -30.64
C ASP A 19 -7.03 15.67 -31.44
N VAL A 20 -5.89 15.83 -30.76
CA VAL A 20 -4.61 16.20 -31.39
C VAL A 20 -3.73 14.95 -31.46
N PRO A 21 -3.53 14.36 -32.64
CA PRO A 21 -2.58 13.27 -32.78
C PRO A 21 -1.18 13.79 -32.46
N VAL A 22 -0.42 13.00 -31.70
CA VAL A 22 1.01 13.21 -31.43
C VAL A 22 1.81 12.27 -32.31
N TYR A 23 1.39 11.01 -32.37
CA TYR A 23 1.96 9.97 -33.21
C TYR A 23 0.86 8.97 -33.59
N THR A 24 0.89 8.52 -34.85
CA THR A 24 0.01 7.43 -35.30
C THR A 24 0.83 6.40 -36.06
N ASP A 25 1.59 6.83 -37.07
CA ASP A 25 2.49 5.97 -37.82
C ASP A 25 3.62 6.81 -38.44
N ALA A 26 4.81 6.21 -38.57
CA ALA A 26 5.98 6.63 -39.33
C ALA A 26 6.71 7.91 -38.87
N ALA A 27 5.98 8.88 -38.34
CA ALA A 27 6.53 10.13 -37.85
C ALA A 27 5.61 10.78 -36.80
N LEU A 28 6.18 11.71 -36.04
CA LEU A 28 5.39 12.64 -35.23
C LEU A 28 4.42 13.42 -36.12
N ALA A 29 3.23 13.69 -35.59
CA ALA A 29 2.23 14.49 -36.26
C ALA A 29 2.73 15.92 -36.49
N ALA A 30 2.11 16.63 -37.45
CA ALA A 30 2.46 18.02 -37.72
C ALA A 30 2.37 18.87 -36.43
N GLN A 31 3.30 19.84 -36.29
CA GLN A 31 3.47 20.70 -35.10
C GLN A 31 4.06 20.01 -33.86
N TRP A 32 4.45 18.74 -33.96
CA TRP A 32 5.21 18.08 -32.90
C TRP A 32 6.68 17.97 -33.27
N GLU A 33 7.54 18.41 -32.36
CA GLU A 33 8.98 18.38 -32.51
C GLU A 33 9.61 17.37 -31.54
N ASN A 34 10.66 16.69 -31.98
CA ASN A 34 11.45 15.82 -31.11
C ASN A 34 12.44 16.64 -30.26
N TRP A 35 12.24 16.65 -28.95
CA TRP A 35 13.04 17.33 -27.93
C TRP A 35 13.68 16.34 -26.95
N SER A 36 13.85 15.09 -27.38
CA SER A 36 14.38 13.99 -26.57
C SER A 36 15.86 14.18 -26.24
N TRP A 37 16.31 13.56 -25.16
CA TRP A 37 17.72 13.55 -24.76
C TRP A 37 18.13 12.16 -24.26
N GLY A 38 19.38 11.79 -24.54
CA GLY A 38 19.99 10.57 -24.00
C GLY A 38 19.31 9.25 -24.41
N SER A 39 18.38 9.29 -25.36
CA SER A 39 17.64 8.13 -25.86
C SER A 39 17.88 7.91 -27.35
N THR A 40 17.99 6.65 -27.75
CA THR A 40 17.93 6.24 -29.16
C THR A 40 16.48 6.01 -29.53
N ILE A 41 16.00 6.68 -30.57
CA ILE A 41 14.58 6.69 -30.97
C ILE A 41 14.45 6.38 -32.45
N ASP A 42 13.60 5.41 -32.79
CA ASP A 42 13.15 5.13 -34.15
C ASP A 42 11.63 5.35 -34.25
N PHE A 43 11.22 6.39 -34.98
CA PHE A 43 9.81 6.74 -35.18
C PHE A 43 9.12 5.90 -36.27
N ALA A 44 9.84 5.02 -36.97
CA ALA A 44 9.31 4.20 -38.04
C ALA A 44 9.56 2.70 -37.78
N ALA A 45 9.67 2.31 -36.51
CA ALA A 45 9.98 0.94 -36.11
C ALA A 45 8.85 -0.01 -36.52
N THR A 46 9.20 -1.18 -37.07
CA THR A 46 8.23 -2.17 -37.60
C THR A 46 8.33 -3.54 -36.94
N ASP A 47 9.29 -3.72 -36.04
CA ASP A 47 9.49 -4.90 -35.20
C ASP A 47 8.33 -5.14 -34.22
N LEU A 48 7.70 -4.06 -33.74
CA LEU A 48 6.45 -4.10 -32.98
C LEU A 48 5.52 -2.96 -33.42
N ARG A 49 4.26 -3.26 -33.77
CA ARG A 49 3.28 -2.26 -34.27
C ARG A 49 1.84 -2.62 -33.87
N ALA A 50 0.97 -1.62 -33.69
CA ALA A 50 -0.43 -1.85 -33.44
C ALA A 50 -1.17 -2.23 -34.73
N GLY A 51 -1.72 -3.45 -34.80
CA GLY A 51 -2.47 -3.94 -35.96
C GLY A 51 -1.62 -4.62 -37.05
N ALA A 52 -2.21 -4.84 -38.23
CA ALA A 52 -1.61 -5.66 -39.29
C ALA A 52 -0.54 -4.92 -40.13
N ALA A 53 -0.62 -3.59 -40.21
CA ALA A 53 0.27 -2.71 -40.95
C ALA A 53 0.48 -1.41 -40.15
N GLY A 54 1.57 -0.69 -40.39
CA GLY A 54 1.95 0.51 -39.61
C GLY A 54 3.35 0.40 -38.99
N SER A 55 3.62 1.26 -38.01
CA SER A 55 4.91 1.38 -37.30
C SER A 55 4.69 2.00 -35.92
N SER A 56 5.62 1.77 -34.98
CA SER A 56 5.62 2.40 -33.67
C SER A 56 6.86 3.25 -33.43
N ILE A 57 6.86 4.01 -32.34
CA ILE A 57 8.06 4.66 -31.80
C ILE A 57 8.81 3.63 -30.96
N SER A 58 9.93 3.10 -31.43
CA SER A 58 10.86 2.35 -30.59
C SER A 58 11.77 3.31 -29.83
N VAL A 59 11.88 3.13 -28.51
CA VAL A 59 12.71 3.96 -27.64
C VAL A 59 13.61 3.08 -26.79
N SER A 60 14.90 3.41 -26.78
CA SER A 60 15.88 2.88 -25.83
C SER A 60 16.53 4.04 -25.08
N SER A 61 16.22 4.17 -23.80
CA SER A 61 16.65 5.27 -22.93
C SER A 61 17.72 4.79 -21.95
N GLY A 62 18.83 5.52 -21.80
CA GLY A 62 19.75 5.35 -20.66
C GLY A 62 19.20 5.97 -19.37
N ALA A 63 19.92 5.87 -18.26
CA ALA A 63 19.47 6.41 -16.97
C ALA A 63 19.08 7.90 -17.06
N TYR A 64 17.87 8.23 -16.61
CA TYR A 64 17.26 9.58 -16.66
C TYR A 64 17.11 10.21 -18.05
N SER A 65 17.33 9.45 -19.11
CA SER A 65 17.06 9.86 -20.50
C SER A 65 15.57 9.85 -20.79
N ALA A 66 15.14 10.53 -21.86
CA ALA A 66 13.73 10.62 -22.18
C ALA A 66 13.43 10.72 -23.68
N LEU A 67 12.32 10.10 -24.08
CA LEU A 67 11.54 10.60 -25.21
C LEU A 67 10.80 11.85 -24.76
N SER A 68 11.02 12.97 -25.42
CA SER A 68 10.27 14.20 -25.18
C SER A 68 9.85 14.87 -26.47
N VAL A 69 8.59 15.28 -26.53
CA VAL A 69 7.99 15.91 -27.72
C VAL A 69 7.35 17.24 -27.34
N LYS A 70 7.65 18.28 -28.12
CA LYS A 70 7.11 19.63 -27.95
C LYS A 70 6.01 19.89 -28.96
N TYR A 71 4.94 20.52 -28.52
CA TYR A 71 3.82 20.94 -29.34
C TYR A 71 3.87 22.43 -29.65
N ASP A 72 3.86 22.78 -30.94
CA ASP A 72 3.82 24.16 -31.42
C ASP A 72 2.40 24.64 -31.73
N GLY A 73 1.40 23.76 -31.65
CA GLY A 73 0.03 24.09 -32.01
C GLY A 73 -0.81 24.70 -30.89
N GLY A 74 -0.28 24.88 -29.68
CA GLY A 74 -0.97 25.52 -28.56
C GLY A 74 -0.69 24.91 -27.19
N LEU A 75 -1.61 25.09 -26.25
CA LEU A 75 -1.49 24.61 -24.87
C LEU A 75 -2.30 23.33 -24.62
N LEU A 76 -1.67 22.37 -23.95
CA LEU A 76 -2.25 21.06 -23.62
C LEU A 76 -3.20 21.10 -22.42
N GLY A 77 -3.11 22.12 -21.57
CA GLY A 77 -3.93 22.24 -20.35
C GLY A 77 -5.44 22.37 -20.59
N GLY A 78 -5.87 22.69 -21.81
CA GLY A 78 -7.28 22.78 -22.20
C GLY A 78 -7.94 21.44 -22.59
N TYR A 79 -7.16 20.36 -22.69
CA TYR A 79 -7.63 19.03 -23.11
C TYR A 79 -8.04 18.18 -21.91
N ALA A 80 -8.81 17.11 -22.17
CA ALA A 80 -9.26 16.21 -21.11
C ALA A 80 -8.15 15.25 -20.65
N GLY A 81 -7.19 14.93 -21.52
CA GLY A 81 -6.15 13.97 -21.20
C GLY A 81 -5.27 13.57 -22.38
N MET A 82 -4.52 12.48 -22.18
CA MET A 82 -3.67 11.85 -23.20
C MET A 82 -3.92 10.35 -23.23
N LYS A 83 -4.13 9.77 -24.41
CA LYS A 83 -4.21 8.33 -24.64
C LYS A 83 -3.00 7.87 -25.45
N PHE A 84 -2.45 6.72 -25.13
CA PHE A 84 -1.34 6.12 -25.88
C PHE A 84 -1.32 4.61 -25.70
N ASP A 85 -0.77 3.93 -26.68
CA ASP A 85 -0.47 2.50 -26.61
C ASP A 85 0.99 2.33 -26.23
N ILE A 86 1.28 1.42 -25.29
CA ILE A 86 2.65 1.10 -24.88
C ILE A 86 2.91 -0.40 -24.84
N ALA A 87 4.12 -0.80 -25.24
CA ALA A 87 4.64 -2.16 -25.06
C ALA A 87 6.08 -2.12 -24.55
N GLY A 88 6.47 -3.08 -23.74
CA GLY A 88 7.77 -3.16 -23.09
C GLY A 88 7.72 -4.01 -21.83
N SER A 89 8.87 -4.50 -21.38
CA SER A 89 8.97 -5.38 -20.20
C SER A 89 8.82 -4.60 -18.89
N ASN A 90 7.62 -4.09 -18.60
CA ASN A 90 7.33 -3.19 -17.47
C ASN A 90 8.36 -2.06 -17.33
N PRO A 91 8.47 -1.18 -18.35
CA PRO A 91 9.53 -0.18 -18.38
C PRO A 91 9.38 0.80 -17.21
N ASP A 92 10.49 1.10 -16.52
CA ASP A 92 10.52 2.13 -15.47
C ASP A 92 10.45 3.52 -16.12
N LEU A 93 9.24 4.08 -16.18
CA LEU A 93 8.95 5.35 -16.82
C LEU A 93 8.18 6.28 -15.90
N THR A 94 8.54 7.55 -15.96
CA THR A 94 7.78 8.66 -15.40
C THR A 94 7.33 9.59 -16.51
N ILE A 95 6.05 9.90 -16.53
CA ILE A 95 5.44 10.80 -17.52
C ILE A 95 5.20 12.16 -16.87
N SER A 96 5.51 13.25 -17.58
CA SER A 96 5.22 14.60 -17.12
C SER A 96 4.88 15.53 -18.29
N LEU A 97 4.17 16.61 -17.97
CA LEU A 97 4.00 17.75 -18.85
C LEU A 97 4.90 18.88 -18.38
N SER A 98 5.49 19.62 -19.31
CA SER A 98 6.29 20.80 -18.97
C SER A 98 5.87 22.00 -19.80
N SER A 99 6.17 23.19 -19.30
CA SER A 99 6.10 24.42 -20.07
C SER A 99 7.50 24.83 -20.53
N THR A 100 7.68 24.98 -21.85
CA THR A 100 8.93 25.53 -22.38
C THR A 100 9.10 27.02 -22.13
N ALA A 101 8.01 27.73 -21.80
CA ALA A 101 8.02 29.17 -21.57
C ALA A 101 8.67 29.56 -20.24
N ASP A 102 8.43 28.79 -19.16
CA ASP A 102 8.89 29.11 -17.81
C ASP A 102 9.65 27.96 -17.12
N GLY A 103 9.78 26.80 -17.78
CA GLY A 103 10.49 25.64 -17.26
C GLY A 103 9.74 24.88 -16.17
N THR A 104 8.47 25.21 -15.92
CA THR A 104 7.64 24.48 -14.95
C THR A 104 7.33 23.06 -15.44
N THR A 105 7.23 22.12 -14.51
CA THR A 105 6.89 20.72 -14.79
C THR A 105 5.71 20.32 -13.90
N SER A 106 4.77 19.56 -14.45
CA SER A 106 3.65 18.98 -13.71
C SER A 106 4.14 18.00 -12.66
N PRO A 107 3.30 17.59 -11.69
CA PRO A 107 3.56 16.40 -10.91
C PRO A 107 3.92 15.21 -11.83
N SER A 108 4.90 14.42 -11.40
CA SER A 108 5.33 13.21 -12.08
C SER A 108 4.28 12.10 -12.00
N ILE A 109 4.03 11.44 -13.11
CA ILE A 109 3.06 10.35 -13.25
C ILE A 109 3.85 9.07 -13.53
N PRO A 110 4.18 8.26 -12.51
CA PRO A 110 4.88 7.00 -12.74
C PRO A 110 3.99 6.04 -13.52
N LEU A 111 4.55 5.31 -14.48
CA LEU A 111 3.81 4.34 -15.30
C LEU A 111 3.14 3.27 -14.44
N SER A 112 3.78 2.91 -13.32
CA SER A 112 3.23 1.99 -12.32
C SER A 112 1.93 2.47 -11.67
N ALA A 113 1.66 3.77 -11.65
CA ALA A 113 0.38 4.33 -11.20
C ALA A 113 -0.72 4.27 -12.27
N LEU A 114 -0.35 4.11 -13.55
CA LEU A 114 -1.28 3.94 -14.67
C LEU A 114 -1.63 2.47 -14.91
N SER A 115 -0.66 1.58 -14.80
CA SER A 115 -0.86 0.14 -14.95
C SER A 115 0.15 -0.64 -14.12
N THR A 116 -0.31 -1.72 -13.49
CA THR A 116 0.56 -2.66 -12.76
C THR A 116 1.33 -3.59 -13.70
N ALA A 117 0.96 -3.65 -14.98
CA ALA A 117 1.67 -4.44 -16.00
C ALA A 117 1.57 -3.83 -17.40
N VAL A 118 2.66 -3.89 -18.15
CA VAL A 118 2.74 -3.62 -19.60
C VAL A 118 3.34 -4.86 -20.27
N ASN A 119 2.75 -5.26 -21.37
CA ASN A 119 3.18 -6.46 -22.08
C ASN A 119 4.42 -6.16 -22.95
N ALA A 120 5.41 -7.05 -22.91
CA ALA A 120 6.66 -6.90 -23.65
C ALA A 120 6.51 -6.98 -25.18
N THR A 121 5.51 -7.73 -25.67
CA THR A 121 5.34 -8.05 -27.09
C THR A 121 3.96 -7.67 -27.63
N ALA A 122 3.13 -6.97 -26.86
CA ALA A 122 1.81 -6.53 -27.27
C ALA A 122 1.48 -5.16 -26.64
N PHE A 123 0.76 -4.34 -27.40
CA PHE A 123 0.36 -3.02 -26.94
C PHE A 123 -0.72 -3.06 -25.87
N THR A 124 -0.56 -2.21 -24.86
CA THR A 124 -1.53 -1.91 -23.82
C THR A 124 -1.95 -0.44 -23.97
N THR A 125 -3.24 -0.18 -24.16
CA THR A 125 -3.77 1.18 -24.25
C THR A 125 -3.93 1.78 -22.86
N LEU A 126 -3.29 2.93 -22.62
CA LEU A 126 -3.36 3.69 -21.38
C LEU A 126 -3.94 5.08 -21.61
N LEU A 127 -4.53 5.66 -20.56
CA LEU A 127 -5.15 6.98 -20.58
C LEU A 127 -4.76 7.76 -19.32
N ILE A 128 -4.19 8.95 -19.51
CA ILE A 128 -3.97 9.95 -18.46
C ILE A 128 -5.14 10.92 -18.48
N ASN A 129 -5.86 11.04 -17.36
CA ASN A 129 -6.91 12.03 -17.17
C ASN A 129 -6.32 13.30 -16.55
N PHE A 130 -6.34 14.43 -17.26
CA PHE A 130 -5.79 15.68 -16.71
C PHE A 130 -6.61 16.27 -15.57
N LYS A 131 -7.80 15.76 -15.27
CA LYS A 131 -8.55 16.14 -14.05
C LYS A 131 -8.25 15.26 -12.84
N ASP A 132 -7.52 14.17 -13.05
CA ASP A 132 -7.20 13.17 -12.04
C ASP A 132 -5.89 12.47 -12.43
N LEU A 133 -4.76 13.13 -12.11
CA LEU A 133 -3.44 12.61 -12.46
C LEU A 133 -3.12 11.37 -11.63
N PRO A 134 -2.88 10.21 -12.27
CA PRO A 134 -2.52 8.97 -11.59
C PRO A 134 -1.31 9.15 -10.67
N GLY A 135 -1.35 8.49 -9.50
CA GLY A 135 -0.33 8.60 -8.46
C GLY A 135 -0.57 9.74 -7.46
N THR A 136 -1.12 10.88 -7.92
CA THR A 136 -1.43 12.02 -7.02
C THR A 136 -2.91 12.18 -6.71
N GLY A 137 -3.81 11.80 -7.63
CA GLY A 137 -5.26 12.02 -7.51
C GLY A 137 -5.69 13.47 -7.73
N THR A 138 -4.77 14.34 -8.16
CA THR A 138 -5.02 15.78 -8.32
C THR A 138 -5.21 16.17 -9.78
N ALA A 139 -5.94 17.25 -10.06
CA ALA A 139 -6.01 17.79 -11.41
C ALA A 139 -4.65 18.38 -11.84
N LEU A 140 -4.34 18.27 -13.13
CA LEU A 140 -3.23 18.96 -13.77
C LEU A 140 -3.32 20.46 -13.44
N PRO A 141 -2.31 21.04 -12.79
CA PRO A 141 -2.35 22.46 -12.42
C PRO A 141 -2.51 23.35 -13.64
N ASN A 142 -3.08 24.54 -13.45
CA ASN A 142 -3.11 25.54 -14.51
C ASN A 142 -1.66 25.90 -14.90
N GLY A 143 -1.34 25.80 -16.18
CA GLY A 143 0.00 26.09 -16.69
C GLY A 143 0.02 26.13 -18.22
N THR A 144 1.12 26.64 -18.77
CA THR A 144 1.36 26.74 -20.21
C THR A 144 2.01 25.47 -20.75
N TRP A 145 1.35 24.33 -20.53
CA TRP A 145 1.86 23.01 -20.90
C TRP A 145 1.93 22.85 -22.41
N ASP A 146 3.12 22.58 -22.93
CA ASP A 146 3.39 22.44 -24.37
C ASP A 146 4.39 21.32 -24.67
N ARG A 147 4.90 20.62 -23.66
CA ARG A 147 5.84 19.50 -23.83
C ARG A 147 5.40 18.27 -23.04
N ILE A 148 5.51 17.10 -23.67
CA ILE A 148 5.27 15.80 -23.05
C ILE A 148 6.61 15.08 -22.94
N THR A 149 6.86 14.44 -21.80
CA THR A 149 8.10 13.73 -21.53
C THR A 149 7.78 12.34 -20.96
N PHE A 150 8.34 11.31 -21.57
CA PHE A 150 8.44 9.94 -21.04
C PHE A 150 9.89 9.72 -20.63
N GLN A 151 10.17 9.86 -19.34
CA GLN A 151 11.51 9.81 -18.79
C GLN A 151 11.76 8.46 -18.11
N SER A 152 12.88 7.83 -18.44
CA SER A 152 13.36 6.62 -17.78
C SER A 152 13.88 6.86 -16.37
N GLY A 153 13.77 5.83 -15.52
CA GLY A 153 14.36 5.82 -14.18
C GLY A 153 15.89 5.79 -14.16
N GLY A 154 16.44 5.64 -12.95
CA GLY A 154 17.88 5.83 -12.68
C GLY A 154 18.77 4.60 -12.84
N GLU A 155 18.20 3.39 -12.90
CA GLU A 155 18.98 2.14 -12.82
C GLU A 155 18.76 1.31 -14.11
N THR A 156 19.71 1.37 -15.06
CA THR A 156 19.78 0.65 -16.37
C THR A 156 19.12 1.30 -17.60
N THR A 157 19.24 0.64 -18.77
CA THR A 157 18.60 1.05 -20.04
C THR A 157 17.14 0.59 -20.10
N THR A 158 16.21 1.52 -20.28
CA THR A 158 14.77 1.25 -20.42
C THR A 158 14.37 1.21 -21.90
N ALA A 159 13.88 0.06 -22.36
CA ALA A 159 13.39 -0.11 -23.73
C ALA A 159 11.86 -0.29 -23.78
N TYR A 160 11.21 0.41 -24.70
CA TYR A 160 9.75 0.37 -24.87
C TYR A 160 9.34 0.86 -26.26
N HIS A 161 8.11 0.52 -26.65
CA HIS A 161 7.45 1.03 -27.84
C HIS A 161 6.24 1.87 -27.48
N LEU A 162 6.01 2.96 -28.21
CA LEU A 162 4.78 3.75 -28.13
C LEU A 162 4.08 3.78 -29.49
N ASP A 163 2.76 3.73 -29.46
CA ASP A 163 1.92 3.84 -30.65
C ASP A 163 0.63 4.63 -30.33
N ASN A 164 -0.08 5.10 -31.35
CA ASN A 164 -1.38 5.80 -31.24
C ASN A 164 -1.44 6.87 -30.13
N VAL A 165 -0.38 7.68 -30.00
CA VAL A 165 -0.29 8.74 -29.00
C VAL A 165 -1.15 9.92 -29.42
N VAL A 166 -2.15 10.26 -28.60
CA VAL A 166 -3.14 11.29 -28.91
C VAL A 166 -3.52 12.09 -27.66
N ILE A 167 -3.58 13.41 -27.80
CA ILE A 167 -4.16 14.31 -26.79
C ILE A 167 -5.66 14.39 -27.05
N VAL A 168 -6.46 14.01 -26.05
CA VAL A 168 -7.91 13.83 -26.20
C VAL A 168 -8.68 15.04 -25.70
N GLN A 169 -9.60 15.55 -26.52
CA GLN A 169 -10.47 16.67 -26.14
C GLN A 169 -11.46 16.26 -25.05
N GLN A 170 -11.88 15.01 -25.06
CA GLN A 170 -12.83 14.46 -24.11
C GLN A 170 -12.45 13.02 -23.75
N ILE A 171 -12.69 12.65 -22.50
CA ILE A 171 -12.61 11.26 -22.06
C ILE A 171 -14.04 10.73 -22.02
N VAL A 172 -14.34 9.77 -22.89
CA VAL A 172 -15.62 9.07 -22.88
C VAL A 172 -15.46 7.79 -22.07
N VAL A 173 -16.02 7.79 -20.86
CA VAL A 173 -16.14 6.57 -20.06
C VAL A 173 -17.49 5.94 -20.37
N THR A 174 -17.48 4.69 -20.82
CA THR A 174 -18.70 3.92 -21.08
C THR A 174 -19.57 3.90 -19.82
N PRO A 175 -20.83 4.38 -19.89
CA PRO A 175 -21.73 4.34 -18.75
C PRO A 175 -22.01 2.90 -18.33
N GLU A 176 -21.71 2.58 -17.07
CA GLU A 176 -21.89 1.24 -16.53
C GLU A 176 -22.25 1.29 -15.04
N ILE A 177 -23.21 0.46 -14.64
CA ILE A 177 -23.53 0.21 -13.23
C ILE A 177 -22.74 -1.01 -12.79
N LEU A 178 -21.81 -0.81 -11.87
CA LEU A 178 -20.91 -1.83 -11.35
C LEU A 178 -21.56 -2.61 -10.20
N SER A 179 -22.33 -1.93 -9.35
CA SER A 179 -23.05 -2.55 -8.23
C SER A 179 -24.24 -1.71 -7.78
N ALA A 180 -25.17 -2.33 -7.06
CA ALA A 180 -26.26 -1.64 -6.39
C ALA A 180 -26.69 -2.40 -5.12
N GLU A 181 -26.55 -1.79 -3.95
CA GLU A 181 -26.78 -2.43 -2.65
C GLU A 181 -27.83 -1.67 -1.81
N PRO A 182 -28.70 -2.37 -1.07
CA PRO A 182 -29.55 -1.74 -0.06
C PRO A 182 -28.70 -1.19 1.09
N LEU A 183 -29.01 0.03 1.52
CA LEU A 183 -28.36 0.74 2.62
C LEU A 183 -29.41 1.45 3.49
N ALA A 184 -29.15 1.53 4.79
CA ALA A 184 -30.03 2.19 5.76
C ALA A 184 -31.49 1.71 5.63
N GLU A 185 -32.46 2.62 5.77
CA GLU A 185 -33.89 2.27 5.77
C GLU A 185 -34.54 2.22 4.39
N ASN A 186 -34.08 3.04 3.44
CA ASN A 186 -34.73 3.24 2.15
C ASN A 186 -33.74 3.74 1.07
N ILE A 187 -32.45 3.48 1.23
CA ILE A 187 -31.43 3.95 0.29
C ILE A 187 -30.90 2.78 -0.51
N ILE A 188 -30.70 2.97 -1.81
CA ILE A 188 -29.86 2.09 -2.62
C ILE A 188 -28.58 2.86 -2.95
N ALA A 189 -27.43 2.34 -2.55
CA ALA A 189 -26.15 2.85 -3.02
C ALA A 189 -25.84 2.19 -4.36
N VAL A 190 -25.63 2.99 -5.40
CA VAL A 190 -25.30 2.50 -6.75
C VAL A 190 -23.88 2.93 -7.10
N THR A 191 -22.99 1.97 -7.29
CA THR A 191 -21.65 2.24 -7.78
C THR A 191 -21.65 2.19 -9.30
N SER A 192 -21.20 3.25 -9.94
CA SER A 192 -21.21 3.39 -11.40
C SER A 192 -19.94 4.05 -11.92
N GLN A 193 -19.70 3.92 -13.22
CA GLN A 193 -18.71 4.67 -13.98
C GLN A 193 -19.35 5.32 -15.21
N GLY A 194 -18.80 6.44 -15.66
CA GLY A 194 -19.35 7.21 -16.77
C GLY A 194 -20.72 7.85 -16.48
N ALA A 195 -21.35 8.37 -17.53
CA ALA A 195 -22.62 9.11 -17.41
C ALA A 195 -23.83 8.15 -17.39
N VAL A 196 -24.06 7.48 -16.27
CA VAL A 196 -25.20 6.56 -16.08
C VAL A 196 -26.52 7.33 -15.95
N ASP A 197 -27.54 6.89 -16.69
CA ASP A 197 -28.92 7.33 -16.53
C ASP A 197 -29.64 6.53 -15.44
N PHE A 198 -29.61 7.05 -14.21
CA PHE A 198 -30.24 6.40 -13.06
C PHE A 198 -31.77 6.33 -13.15
N THR A 199 -32.42 7.04 -14.08
CA THR A 199 -33.88 6.91 -14.28
C THR A 199 -34.28 5.54 -14.84
N LYS A 200 -33.31 4.80 -15.40
CA LYS A 200 -33.49 3.44 -15.91
C LYS A 200 -33.34 2.37 -14.83
N ILE A 201 -33.06 2.75 -13.59
CA ILE A 201 -33.03 1.81 -12.47
C ILE A 201 -34.46 1.58 -12.00
N ALA A 202 -34.87 0.31 -12.01
CA ALA A 202 -36.14 -0.13 -11.45
C ALA A 202 -35.88 -0.90 -10.16
N VAL A 203 -36.72 -0.66 -9.16
CA VAL A 203 -36.63 -1.27 -7.84
C VAL A 203 -37.95 -1.95 -7.54
N GLN A 204 -37.92 -3.22 -7.17
CA GLN A 204 -39.08 -3.95 -6.69
C GLN A 204 -38.81 -4.50 -5.29
N LEU A 205 -39.74 -4.23 -4.38
CA LEU A 205 -39.73 -4.77 -3.03
C LEU A 205 -40.94 -5.70 -2.88
N ASN A 206 -40.69 -6.97 -2.59
CA ASN A 206 -41.70 -8.02 -2.50
C ASN A 206 -42.63 -8.06 -3.73
N GLY A 207 -42.03 -7.91 -4.92
CA GLY A 207 -42.74 -7.90 -6.21
C GLY A 207 -43.51 -6.61 -6.52
N LYS A 208 -43.41 -5.57 -5.68
CA LYS A 208 -44.05 -4.26 -5.92
C LYS A 208 -43.01 -3.23 -6.31
N SER A 209 -43.27 -2.49 -7.39
CA SER A 209 -42.41 -1.39 -7.80
C SER A 209 -42.34 -0.29 -6.74
N VAL A 210 -41.12 0.16 -6.44
CA VAL A 210 -40.84 1.26 -5.52
C VAL A 210 -40.19 2.40 -6.30
N ARG A 211 -40.74 3.61 -6.18
CA ARG A 211 -40.23 4.79 -6.89
C ARG A 211 -38.98 5.34 -6.18
N VAL A 212 -37.99 5.77 -6.95
CA VAL A 212 -36.89 6.63 -6.47
C VAL A 212 -37.42 8.06 -6.30
N SER A 213 -37.36 8.57 -5.07
CA SER A 213 -37.87 9.90 -4.71
C SER A 213 -36.81 10.99 -4.82
N ASN A 214 -35.53 10.65 -4.56
CA ASN A 214 -34.40 11.56 -4.62
C ASN A 214 -33.12 10.81 -5.00
N SER A 215 -32.12 11.54 -5.48
CA SER A 215 -30.76 11.02 -5.67
C SER A 215 -29.71 12.01 -5.20
N THR A 216 -28.58 11.50 -4.72
CA THR A 216 -27.40 12.30 -4.38
C THR A 216 -26.16 11.52 -4.75
N SER A 217 -25.21 12.17 -5.39
CA SER A 217 -24.02 11.51 -5.94
C SER A 217 -22.77 11.98 -5.21
N TYR A 218 -21.85 11.06 -5.01
CA TYR A 218 -20.56 11.26 -4.35
C TYR A 218 -19.46 10.60 -5.17
N VAL A 219 -18.37 11.33 -5.38
CA VAL A 219 -17.17 10.84 -6.06
C VAL A 219 -16.16 10.45 -4.97
N PRO A 220 -15.79 9.16 -4.83
CA PRO A 220 -14.81 8.74 -3.84
C PRO A 220 -13.43 9.33 -4.12
N VAL A 221 -12.78 9.87 -3.07
CA VAL A 221 -11.51 10.61 -3.16
C VAL A 221 -10.35 9.77 -3.74
N GLY A 222 -10.40 8.44 -3.64
CA GLY A 222 -9.42 7.52 -4.23
C GLY A 222 -9.86 6.78 -5.49
N SER A 223 -11.01 7.13 -6.08
CA SER A 223 -11.51 6.48 -7.30
C SER A 223 -12.41 7.44 -8.09
N PRO A 224 -11.90 8.57 -8.61
CA PRO A 224 -12.75 9.61 -9.17
C PRO A 224 -13.33 9.25 -10.55
N SER A 225 -12.87 8.16 -11.16
CA SER A 225 -13.52 7.51 -12.30
C SER A 225 -14.82 6.80 -11.94
N LYS A 226 -15.07 6.59 -10.64
CA LYS A 226 -16.28 5.95 -10.11
C LYS A 226 -17.13 6.97 -9.36
N LEU A 227 -18.43 6.72 -9.36
CA LEU A 227 -19.43 7.52 -8.69
C LEU A 227 -20.31 6.60 -7.85
N ILE A 228 -20.54 6.97 -6.59
CA ILE A 228 -21.58 6.37 -5.76
C ILE A 228 -22.79 7.29 -5.81
N THR A 229 -23.91 6.80 -6.34
CA THR A 229 -25.19 7.51 -6.32
C THR A 229 -26.13 6.84 -5.33
N TYR A 230 -26.49 7.59 -4.29
CA TYR A 230 -27.48 7.18 -3.30
C TYR A 230 -28.88 7.52 -3.83
N LEU A 231 -29.66 6.49 -4.12
CA LEU A 231 -31.05 6.60 -4.53
C LEU A 231 -31.95 6.44 -3.29
N THR A 232 -32.66 7.49 -2.92
CA THR A 232 -33.67 7.41 -1.86
C THR A 232 -34.97 6.88 -2.44
N LEU A 233 -35.54 5.85 -1.80
CA LEU A 233 -36.79 5.24 -2.20
C LEU A 233 -37.98 5.92 -1.52
N ALA A 234 -39.12 5.90 -2.18
CA ALA A 234 -40.39 6.42 -1.65
C ALA A 234 -40.98 5.55 -0.52
N SER A 235 -40.47 4.32 -0.34
CA SER A 235 -40.88 3.38 0.69
C SER A 235 -39.67 2.81 1.40
N ASN A 236 -39.79 2.58 2.70
CA ASN A 236 -38.78 1.85 3.46
C ASN A 236 -38.71 0.39 3.03
N PHE A 237 -37.52 -0.19 3.19
CA PHE A 237 -37.30 -1.61 3.04
C PHE A 237 -38.16 -2.40 4.02
N ALA A 238 -38.57 -3.59 3.59
CA ALA A 238 -39.28 -4.57 4.40
C ALA A 238 -38.63 -5.94 4.20
N PRO A 239 -38.75 -6.86 5.17
CA PRO A 239 -38.22 -8.21 5.00
C PRO A 239 -38.77 -8.87 3.75
N GLY A 240 -37.92 -9.62 3.03
CA GLY A 240 -38.27 -10.31 1.80
C GLY A 240 -37.45 -9.89 0.58
N ALA A 241 -37.97 -10.15 -0.62
CA ALA A 241 -37.22 -10.00 -1.86
C ALA A 241 -37.06 -8.53 -2.26
N LEU A 242 -35.82 -8.10 -2.51
CA LEU A 242 -35.50 -6.83 -3.15
C LEU A 242 -34.82 -7.13 -4.49
N VAL A 243 -35.40 -6.59 -5.56
CA VAL A 243 -34.90 -6.75 -6.92
C VAL A 243 -34.54 -5.36 -7.46
N ILE A 244 -33.30 -5.20 -7.89
CA ILE A 244 -32.78 -3.97 -8.47
C ILE A 244 -32.35 -4.29 -9.90
N THR A 245 -32.96 -3.62 -10.87
CA THR A 245 -32.68 -3.86 -12.29
C THR A 245 -32.30 -2.58 -13.00
N SER A 246 -31.44 -2.73 -14.01
CA SER A 246 -31.10 -1.74 -15.01
C SER A 246 -30.96 -2.44 -16.38
N PRO A 247 -30.70 -1.72 -17.48
CA PRO A 247 -30.46 -2.36 -18.77
C PRO A 247 -29.29 -3.36 -18.78
N THR A 248 -28.30 -3.19 -17.90
CA THR A 248 -27.07 -3.99 -17.89
C THR A 248 -26.90 -4.86 -16.66
N LEU A 249 -27.84 -4.81 -15.70
CA LEU A 249 -27.67 -5.43 -14.39
C LEU A 249 -29.01 -5.87 -13.79
N SER A 250 -29.02 -7.02 -13.12
CA SER A 250 -30.15 -7.52 -12.34
C SER A 250 -29.63 -8.15 -11.05
N ILE A 251 -29.94 -7.54 -9.91
CA ILE A 251 -29.50 -8.00 -8.59
C ILE A 251 -30.72 -8.35 -7.74
N ASN A 252 -30.65 -9.51 -7.09
CA ASN A 252 -31.67 -10.00 -6.18
C ASN A 252 -31.09 -10.16 -4.76
N TYR A 253 -31.71 -9.51 -3.79
CA TYR A 253 -31.42 -9.66 -2.36
C TYR A 253 -32.61 -10.27 -1.63
N THR A 254 -32.32 -11.00 -0.56
CA THR A 254 -33.32 -11.38 0.45
C THR A 254 -33.04 -10.55 1.70
N LEU A 255 -33.86 -9.51 1.92
CA LEU A 255 -33.75 -8.64 3.08
C LEU A 255 -34.22 -9.38 4.34
N PRO A 256 -33.41 -9.42 5.41
CA PRO A 256 -33.76 -10.11 6.64
C PRO A 256 -34.86 -9.36 7.41
N ALA A 257 -35.38 -10.01 8.45
CA ALA A 257 -36.21 -9.33 9.45
C ALA A 257 -35.46 -8.11 10.03
N ALA A 258 -36.20 -7.01 10.25
CA ALA A 258 -35.63 -5.81 10.87
C ALA A 258 -35.05 -6.15 12.25
N GLN A 259 -33.79 -5.80 12.45
CA GLN A 259 -33.15 -5.89 13.75
C GLN A 259 -33.28 -4.54 14.45
N SER A 260 -33.49 -4.56 15.77
CA SER A 260 -33.56 -3.33 16.57
C SER A 260 -32.26 -3.15 17.36
N MET A 261 -31.81 -1.90 17.45
CA MET A 261 -30.66 -1.46 18.23
C MET A 261 -31.09 -0.25 19.05
N SER A 262 -30.66 -0.20 20.31
CA SER A 262 -30.74 0.99 21.15
C SER A 262 -29.36 1.60 21.31
N ILE A 263 -29.22 2.91 21.09
CA ILE A 263 -27.98 3.64 21.36
C ILE A 263 -28.17 4.43 22.65
N ASP A 264 -27.50 4.00 23.72
CA ASP A 264 -27.47 4.70 25.00
C ASP A 264 -26.27 5.67 25.05
N LYS A 265 -26.55 6.95 24.78
CA LYS A 265 -25.52 8.01 24.80
C LYS A 265 -25.05 8.39 26.20
N THR A 266 -25.67 7.87 27.26
CA THR A 266 -25.25 8.17 28.65
C THR A 266 -23.99 7.38 29.05
N LYS A 267 -23.66 6.32 28.31
CA LYS A 267 -22.43 5.55 28.46
C LYS A 267 -21.45 5.95 27.35
N SER A 268 -20.32 6.51 27.74
CA SER A 268 -19.31 6.96 26.79
C SER A 268 -17.90 6.65 27.31
N THR A 269 -17.03 6.24 26.39
CA THR A 269 -15.59 6.05 26.61
C THR A 269 -14.85 6.76 25.48
N PRO A 270 -13.77 7.51 25.74
CA PRO A 270 -12.95 8.10 24.69
C PRO A 270 -12.41 7.02 23.73
N ILE A 271 -12.52 7.28 22.43
CA ILE A 271 -11.90 6.45 21.41
C ILE A 271 -10.51 7.05 21.15
N SER A 272 -9.46 6.26 21.43
CA SER A 272 -8.09 6.69 21.13
C SER A 272 -7.95 6.91 19.62
N PRO A 273 -7.40 8.06 19.15
CA PRO A 273 -7.16 8.26 17.73
C PRO A 273 -6.17 7.23 17.18
N LEU A 274 -5.29 6.67 18.00
CA LEU A 274 -4.22 5.74 17.58
C LEU A 274 -4.72 4.40 17.01
N ILE A 275 -6.01 4.09 17.09
CA ILE A 275 -6.57 2.87 16.46
C ILE A 275 -6.69 3.00 14.93
N TYR A 276 -6.60 4.23 14.39
CA TYR A 276 -6.67 4.50 12.94
C TYR A 276 -5.26 4.58 12.33
N GLY A 277 -4.45 3.55 12.60
CA GLY A 277 -3.06 3.48 12.17
C GLY A 277 -2.82 2.55 10.97
N VAL A 278 -1.72 2.80 10.25
CA VAL A 278 -1.28 1.97 9.11
C VAL A 278 0.24 1.73 9.14
N ASN A 279 0.71 0.63 8.57
CA ASN A 279 2.13 0.45 8.27
C ASN A 279 2.44 1.08 6.91
N PHE A 280 3.57 1.78 6.78
CA PHE A 280 4.09 2.37 5.53
C PHE A 280 3.00 2.94 4.59
N PRO A 281 2.37 4.09 4.93
CA PRO A 281 1.43 4.74 4.03
C PRO A 281 2.08 5.06 2.68
N VAL A 282 1.28 5.08 1.62
CA VAL A 282 1.79 5.20 0.24
C VAL A 282 1.88 6.63 -0.28
N SER A 283 1.15 7.58 0.32
CA SER A 283 1.16 9.00 -0.07
C SER A 283 0.63 9.89 1.05
N ALA A 284 0.86 11.21 0.95
CA ALA A 284 0.27 12.18 1.87
C ALA A 284 -1.26 12.26 1.72
N SER A 285 -1.78 12.15 0.50
CA SER A 285 -3.23 12.09 0.24
C SER A 285 -3.85 10.85 0.88
N TYR A 286 -3.20 9.68 0.82
CA TYR A 286 -3.67 8.46 1.50
C TYR A 286 -3.84 8.69 3.01
N ILE A 287 -2.89 9.39 3.64
CA ILE A 287 -2.97 9.73 5.06
C ILE A 287 -4.17 10.65 5.33
N GLN A 288 -4.31 11.72 4.55
CA GLN A 288 -5.34 12.75 4.74
C GLN A 288 -6.75 12.24 4.46
N ASP A 289 -6.93 11.51 3.36
CA ASP A 289 -8.22 11.05 2.86
C ASP A 289 -8.81 9.94 3.74
N LEU A 290 -7.96 9.06 4.27
CA LEU A 290 -8.38 8.00 5.19
C LEU A 290 -8.39 8.46 6.66
N GLY A 291 -7.87 9.65 6.95
CA GLY A 291 -7.72 10.15 8.32
C GLY A 291 -6.77 9.29 9.16
N VAL A 292 -5.66 8.83 8.57
CA VAL A 292 -4.63 8.05 9.27
C VAL A 292 -4.01 8.92 10.35
N THR A 293 -4.10 8.48 11.59
CA THR A 293 -3.65 9.26 12.76
C THR A 293 -2.25 8.86 13.24
N ILE A 294 -1.80 7.66 12.91
CA ILE A 294 -0.45 7.17 13.22
C ILE A 294 0.05 6.22 12.13
N SER A 295 1.32 6.36 11.76
CA SER A 295 1.98 5.54 10.75
C SER A 295 3.14 4.77 11.38
N ARG A 296 3.25 3.47 11.08
CA ARG A 296 4.29 2.58 11.62
C ARG A 296 5.39 2.34 10.60
N TRP A 297 6.63 2.57 11.03
CA TRP A 297 7.87 2.12 10.42
C TRP A 297 8.39 0.93 11.23
N GLY A 298 8.24 -0.27 10.70
CA GLY A 298 8.60 -1.52 11.38
C GLY A 298 8.51 -2.72 10.46
N GLY A 299 8.34 -3.92 11.01
CA GLY A 299 8.34 -5.17 10.25
C GLY A 299 9.73 -5.81 10.17
N ASN A 300 9.78 -7.01 9.60
CA ASN A 300 10.96 -7.89 9.59
C ASN A 300 12.24 -7.19 9.17
N ALA A 301 12.21 -6.46 8.05
CA ALA A 301 13.41 -5.80 7.52
C ALA A 301 14.00 -4.73 8.45
N VAL A 302 13.14 -4.11 9.28
CA VAL A 302 13.54 -3.03 10.19
C VAL A 302 14.30 -3.54 11.41
N THR A 303 14.17 -4.82 11.79
CA THR A 303 15.03 -5.47 12.80
C THR A 303 16.51 -5.29 12.47
N ALA A 304 16.88 -5.24 11.19
CA ALA A 304 18.25 -5.03 10.74
C ALA A 304 18.57 -3.59 10.30
N TYR A 305 17.71 -2.59 10.61
CA TYR A 305 17.89 -1.24 10.11
C TYR A 305 19.16 -0.57 10.64
N ASN A 306 20.04 -0.13 9.74
CA ASN A 306 21.22 0.64 10.07
C ASN A 306 21.00 2.12 9.73
N PRO A 307 20.83 3.02 10.72
CA PRO A 307 20.56 4.43 10.47
C PRO A 307 21.74 5.20 9.88
N ALA A 308 22.98 4.72 10.05
CA ALA A 308 24.16 5.40 9.51
C ALA A 308 24.29 5.24 7.99
N GLY A 309 23.84 4.10 7.47
CA GLY A 309 23.88 3.76 6.06
C GLY A 309 22.52 3.72 5.37
N GLN A 310 21.42 3.79 6.13
CA GLN A 310 20.05 3.64 5.64
C GLN A 310 19.83 2.28 4.97
N PHE A 311 20.36 1.23 5.60
CA PHE A 311 20.30 -0.14 5.09
C PHE A 311 19.37 -1.00 5.93
N THR A 312 18.80 -2.03 5.32
CA THR A 312 18.07 -3.13 5.99
C THR A 312 18.59 -4.46 5.46
N ASN A 313 18.26 -5.55 6.15
CA ASN A 313 18.37 -6.90 5.61
C ASN A 313 16.96 -7.49 5.49
N ALA A 314 16.69 -8.23 4.42
CA ALA A 314 15.38 -8.81 4.20
C ALA A 314 15.06 -10.03 5.08
N GLY A 315 16.04 -10.58 5.80
CA GLY A 315 15.88 -11.86 6.50
C GLY A 315 15.48 -12.97 5.52
N ASN A 316 14.73 -13.95 6.01
CA ASN A 316 14.23 -15.03 5.19
C ASN A 316 13.08 -14.63 4.24
N ASP A 317 12.57 -13.39 4.31
CA ASP A 317 11.60 -12.87 3.35
C ASP A 317 12.22 -12.77 1.94
N TRP A 318 13.52 -12.49 1.86
CA TRP A 318 14.26 -12.43 0.59
C TRP A 318 15.76 -12.73 0.77
N TYR A 319 16.11 -14.02 0.81
CA TYR A 319 17.48 -14.55 0.71
C TYR A 319 18.55 -13.90 1.61
N PHE A 320 18.13 -13.32 2.74
CA PHE A 320 19.01 -12.66 3.71
C PHE A 320 19.87 -11.56 3.08
N GLU A 321 19.31 -10.87 2.09
CA GLU A 321 20.00 -9.81 1.36
C GLU A 321 19.87 -8.47 2.06
N ASN A 322 21.00 -7.78 2.18
CA ASN A 322 21.02 -6.37 2.47
C ASN A 322 20.46 -5.57 1.30
N ARG A 323 19.85 -4.43 1.61
CA ARG A 323 19.34 -3.47 0.65
C ARG A 323 19.32 -2.08 1.24
N VAL A 324 19.26 -1.08 0.36
CA VAL A 324 18.82 0.26 0.77
C VAL A 324 17.42 0.12 1.38
N ALA A 325 17.23 0.69 2.56
CA ALA A 325 15.91 0.70 3.19
C ALA A 325 14.91 1.41 2.29
N SER A 326 13.65 0.97 2.29
CA SER A 326 12.58 1.61 1.54
C SER A 326 11.39 1.83 2.47
N PRO A 327 11.15 3.07 2.94
CA PRO A 327 11.93 4.28 2.65
C PRO A 327 13.36 4.20 3.27
N PRO A 328 14.34 4.99 2.78
CA PRO A 328 15.72 4.89 3.23
C PRO A 328 15.98 5.56 4.60
N ASP A 329 15.51 6.79 4.76
CA ASP A 329 15.75 7.60 5.96
C ASP A 329 14.50 7.64 6.86
N ALA A 330 14.60 7.04 8.05
CA ALA A 330 13.53 7.02 9.03
C ALA A 330 13.16 8.42 9.56
N ASP A 331 14.13 9.32 9.73
CA ASP A 331 13.88 10.69 10.20
C ASP A 331 13.15 11.52 9.14
N ALA A 332 13.60 11.43 7.88
CA ALA A 332 12.93 12.09 6.76
C ALA A 332 11.50 11.56 6.57
N TRP A 333 11.29 10.25 6.70
CA TRP A 333 9.97 9.65 6.63
C TRP A 333 9.05 10.10 7.76
N MET A 334 9.56 10.21 8.99
CA MET A 334 8.79 10.78 10.10
C MET A 334 8.37 12.23 9.83
N GLY A 335 9.27 13.04 9.26
CA GLY A 335 8.95 14.40 8.83
C GLY A 335 7.85 14.43 7.76
N TRP A 336 7.90 13.52 6.79
CA TRP A 336 6.91 13.40 5.74
C TRP A 336 5.51 12.98 6.27
N VAL A 337 5.41 11.92 7.08
CA VAL A 337 4.10 11.52 7.66
C VAL A 337 3.56 12.57 8.61
N GLY A 338 4.44 13.22 9.38
CA GLY A 338 4.08 14.34 10.26
C GLY A 338 3.54 15.53 9.48
N GLY A 339 4.17 15.90 8.36
CA GLY A 339 3.70 16.94 7.44
C GLY A 339 2.34 16.62 6.81
N ALA A 340 1.98 15.34 6.69
CA ALA A 340 0.67 14.89 6.22
C ALA A 340 -0.40 14.81 7.32
N GLY A 341 -0.04 15.03 8.60
CA GLY A 341 -0.96 15.03 9.74
C GLY A 341 -1.03 13.74 10.54
N SER A 342 -0.13 12.78 10.30
CA SER A 342 -0.05 11.50 11.02
C SER A 342 1.10 11.52 12.04
N GLY A 343 0.89 10.92 13.21
CA GLY A 343 1.97 10.60 14.13
C GLY A 343 2.84 9.45 13.61
N SER A 344 3.97 9.17 14.25
CA SER A 344 4.84 8.06 13.88
C SER A 344 5.08 7.07 15.02
N LEU A 345 5.05 5.78 14.69
CA LEU A 345 5.62 4.71 15.48
C LEU A 345 6.90 4.25 14.80
N LEU A 346 8.04 4.45 15.46
CA LEU A 346 9.37 4.10 14.97
C LEU A 346 9.89 2.84 15.67
N THR A 347 10.24 1.81 14.91
CA THR A 347 10.93 0.63 15.46
C THR A 347 12.43 0.89 15.64
N VAL A 348 12.96 0.52 16.79
CA VAL A 348 14.40 0.55 17.12
C VAL A 348 14.93 -0.89 17.14
N PRO A 349 15.94 -1.25 16.32
CA PRO A 349 16.60 -2.55 16.37
C PRO A 349 17.11 -2.89 17.77
N ALA A 350 16.83 -4.10 18.24
CA ALA A 350 17.22 -4.59 19.57
C ALA A 350 18.05 -5.87 19.57
N LEU A 351 18.39 -6.39 18.39
CA LEU A 351 19.44 -7.39 18.20
C LEU A 351 20.84 -6.77 18.24
N ASP A 352 21.88 -7.61 18.20
CA ASP A 352 23.28 -7.19 18.36
C ASP A 352 23.92 -6.71 17.04
N TRP A 353 23.15 -6.67 15.96
CA TRP A 353 23.61 -6.51 14.59
C TRP A 353 22.62 -5.69 13.75
N VAL A 354 23.14 -4.88 12.83
CA VAL A 354 22.37 -4.18 11.79
C VAL A 354 23.05 -4.34 10.43
N ALA A 355 22.33 -4.14 9.33
CA ALA A 355 22.86 -4.30 7.97
C ALA A 355 24.08 -3.41 7.74
N LYS A 356 25.18 -3.97 7.22
CA LYS A 356 26.44 -3.21 7.05
C LYS A 356 26.51 -2.37 5.78
N ASP A 357 25.78 -2.76 4.74
CA ASP A 357 25.78 -2.15 3.41
C ASP A 357 24.44 -2.43 2.68
N ALA A 358 24.36 -2.17 1.37
CA ALA A 358 23.16 -2.39 0.56
C ALA A 358 23.22 -3.63 -0.35
N THR A 359 24.25 -4.48 -0.24
CA THR A 359 24.53 -5.50 -1.27
C THR A 359 24.97 -6.86 -0.73
N SER A 360 25.37 -6.94 0.54
CA SER A 360 25.83 -8.19 1.14
C SER A 360 24.68 -9.14 1.46
N TYR A 361 24.98 -10.43 1.52
CA TYR A 361 24.01 -11.48 1.86
C TYR A 361 24.68 -12.60 2.67
N SER A 362 23.90 -13.27 3.49
CA SER A 362 24.43 -14.16 4.53
C SER A 362 24.85 -15.54 4.04
N TYR A 363 24.22 -16.04 2.96
CA TYR A 363 24.40 -17.41 2.47
C TYR A 363 24.89 -17.52 1.00
N PRO A 364 26.10 -17.03 0.67
CA PRO A 364 26.68 -17.22 -0.65
C PRO A 364 26.73 -18.68 -1.09
N VAL A 365 26.14 -19.02 -2.24
CA VAL A 365 26.21 -20.35 -2.88
C VAL A 365 27.66 -20.76 -3.11
N SER A 366 28.54 -19.82 -3.42
CA SER A 366 29.98 -20.05 -3.55
C SER A 366 30.65 -20.58 -2.27
N VAL A 367 30.03 -20.43 -1.10
CA VAL A 367 30.53 -20.89 0.21
C VAL A 367 29.73 -22.08 0.73
N TYR A 368 28.40 -22.02 0.66
CA TYR A 368 27.50 -23.01 1.24
C TYR A 368 27.04 -24.10 0.27
N GLY A 369 27.37 -23.97 -1.02
CA GLY A 369 26.96 -24.91 -2.05
C GLY A 369 25.46 -24.87 -2.33
N ASN A 370 24.91 -26.01 -2.76
CA ASN A 370 23.53 -26.12 -3.21
C ASN A 370 22.54 -25.95 -2.04
N GLN A 371 21.59 -25.04 -2.22
CA GLN A 371 20.54 -24.68 -1.27
C GLN A 371 19.16 -25.00 -1.87
N SER A 372 18.09 -24.94 -1.08
CA SER A 372 16.72 -25.23 -1.54
C SER A 372 16.25 -24.24 -2.61
N SER A 373 16.73 -23.00 -2.54
CA SER A 373 16.51 -21.96 -3.53
C SER A 373 17.61 -20.88 -3.42
N HIS A 374 17.66 -20.00 -4.41
CA HIS A 374 18.50 -18.82 -4.47
C HIS A 374 17.72 -17.68 -5.15
N ASP A 375 18.15 -16.43 -4.96
CA ASP A 375 17.54 -15.30 -5.64
C ASP A 375 17.61 -15.50 -7.18
N PRO A 376 16.49 -15.43 -7.92
CA PRO A 376 16.51 -15.49 -9.38
C PRO A 376 17.31 -14.37 -10.06
N TYR A 377 17.49 -13.23 -9.40
CA TYR A 377 18.25 -12.07 -9.88
C TYR A 377 19.67 -12.01 -9.34
N ASN A 378 19.97 -12.73 -8.26
CA ASN A 378 21.29 -12.88 -7.66
C ASN A 378 21.53 -14.35 -7.27
N THR A 379 21.92 -15.18 -8.25
CA THR A 379 22.02 -16.63 -8.05
C THR A 379 23.07 -17.06 -7.02
N ASN A 380 23.92 -16.15 -6.55
CA ASN A 380 24.83 -16.43 -5.45
C ASN A 380 24.20 -16.23 -4.08
N ALA A 381 23.07 -15.53 -3.92
CA ALA A 381 22.38 -15.41 -2.64
C ALA A 381 21.40 -16.57 -2.42
N GLY A 382 21.71 -17.43 -1.46
CA GLY A 382 20.93 -18.63 -1.17
C GLY A 382 19.95 -18.49 -0.01
N SER A 383 19.04 -19.46 0.09
CA SER A 383 17.95 -19.50 1.08
C SER A 383 18.37 -19.89 2.50
N GLY A 384 19.63 -20.23 2.74
CA GLY A 384 20.11 -20.75 4.02
C GLY A 384 19.54 -22.11 4.41
N LEU A 385 18.88 -22.83 3.48
CA LEU A 385 18.25 -24.12 3.72
C LEU A 385 18.75 -25.17 2.72
N TYR A 386 18.90 -26.41 3.17
CA TYR A 386 18.99 -27.58 2.29
C TYR A 386 17.60 -27.97 1.75
N ALA A 387 17.56 -28.80 0.71
CA ALA A 387 16.31 -29.23 0.05
C ALA A 387 15.32 -29.98 0.97
N ASN A 388 15.80 -30.56 2.07
CA ASN A 388 14.98 -31.22 3.10
C ASN A 388 14.43 -30.24 4.15
N GLY A 389 14.70 -28.93 4.02
CA GLY A 389 14.26 -27.90 4.96
C GLY A 389 15.17 -27.71 6.19
N SER A 390 16.25 -28.47 6.34
CA SER A 390 17.22 -28.22 7.42
C SER A 390 18.15 -27.05 7.08
N TYR A 391 18.60 -26.30 8.09
CA TYR A 391 19.54 -25.19 7.93
C TYR A 391 20.88 -25.63 7.36
N VAL A 392 21.48 -24.79 6.50
CA VAL A 392 22.82 -25.03 5.99
C VAL A 392 23.86 -24.92 7.10
N THR A 393 24.92 -25.72 6.98
CA THR A 393 26.03 -25.74 7.95
C THR A 393 27.37 -25.44 7.29
N PRO A 394 28.29 -24.73 7.98
CA PRO A 394 28.13 -24.11 9.30
C PRO A 394 27.17 -22.91 9.27
N THR A 395 26.67 -22.48 10.43
CA THR A 395 25.95 -21.19 10.57
C THR A 395 26.79 -20.06 9.98
N PRO A 396 26.19 -19.11 9.25
CA PRO A 396 26.95 -18.03 8.64
C PRO A 396 27.54 -17.10 9.68
N SER A 397 28.69 -16.51 9.36
CA SER A 397 29.20 -15.41 10.16
C SER A 397 28.27 -14.21 9.99
N GLN A 398 27.81 -13.60 11.08
CA GLN A 398 26.98 -12.39 11.01
C GLN A 398 27.67 -11.28 10.22
N THR A 399 29.00 -11.21 10.26
CA THR A 399 29.78 -10.21 9.48
C THR A 399 29.66 -10.36 7.97
N ASN A 400 29.07 -11.47 7.47
CA ASN A 400 28.76 -11.63 6.06
C ASN A 400 27.82 -10.54 5.57
N ALA A 401 26.79 -10.18 6.35
CA ALA A 401 25.81 -9.16 6.00
C ALA A 401 25.71 -8.00 7.02
N TYR A 402 26.21 -8.18 8.24
CA TYR A 402 25.95 -7.26 9.35
C TYR A 402 27.19 -6.59 9.93
N THR A 403 26.95 -5.51 10.67
CA THR A 403 27.91 -4.79 11.51
C THR A 403 27.34 -4.67 12.93
N PRO A 404 28.19 -4.62 13.98
CA PRO A 404 27.71 -4.57 15.36
C PRO A 404 26.81 -3.38 15.65
N TRP A 405 25.75 -3.63 16.42
CA TRP A 405 24.82 -2.65 16.95
C TRP A 405 24.77 -2.72 18.47
N SER A 406 24.58 -1.57 19.12
CA SER A 406 24.60 -1.46 20.57
C SER A 406 23.62 -0.41 21.06
N VAL A 407 23.24 -0.54 22.34
CA VAL A 407 22.46 0.44 23.08
C VAL A 407 23.05 1.86 22.96
N SER A 408 24.39 2.00 22.97
CA SER A 408 25.03 3.32 22.84
C SER A 408 24.84 3.97 21.47
N GLN A 409 24.86 3.15 20.40
CA GLN A 409 24.58 3.59 19.05
C GLN A 409 23.10 3.96 18.90
N ALA A 410 22.19 3.19 19.50
CA ALA A 410 20.77 3.50 19.54
C ALA A 410 20.49 4.85 20.23
N VAL A 411 21.11 5.11 21.40
CA VAL A 411 20.98 6.39 22.10
C VAL A 411 21.46 7.55 21.23
N THR A 412 22.64 7.39 20.61
CA THR A 412 23.23 8.43 19.74
C THR A 412 22.32 8.75 18.55
N TRP A 413 21.79 7.72 17.89
CA TRP A 413 20.86 7.88 16.77
C TRP A 413 19.56 8.60 17.21
N LEU A 414 18.91 8.13 18.27
CA LEU A 414 17.65 8.70 18.77
C LEU A 414 17.79 10.17 19.23
N GLN A 415 18.92 10.51 19.85
CA GLN A 415 19.22 11.90 20.21
C GLN A 415 19.38 12.78 18.97
N GLY A 416 19.99 12.25 17.91
CA GLY A 416 20.24 12.94 16.65
C GLY A 416 19.01 13.16 15.75
N LEU A 417 17.88 12.48 16.00
CA LEU A 417 16.66 12.65 15.21
C LEU A 417 16.15 14.09 15.23
N THR A 418 15.84 14.65 14.05
CA THR A 418 15.19 15.95 13.91
C THR A 418 13.71 15.86 14.29
N HIS A 419 13.02 14.86 13.77
CA HIS A 419 11.62 14.58 14.05
C HIS A 419 11.52 13.54 15.17
N LYS A 420 10.80 13.89 16.24
CA LYS A 420 10.64 12.98 17.38
C LYS A 420 9.41 12.09 17.17
N PRO A 421 9.53 10.75 17.32
CA PRO A 421 8.40 9.86 17.12
C PRO A 421 7.35 10.02 18.22
N THR A 422 6.09 9.75 17.85
CA THR A 422 4.99 9.67 18.82
C THR A 422 5.17 8.47 19.74
N LEU A 423 5.46 7.30 19.15
CA LEU A 423 5.71 6.04 19.84
C LEU A 423 7.02 5.42 19.32
N ILE A 424 7.72 4.68 20.16
CA ILE A 424 8.81 3.80 19.73
C ILE A 424 8.41 2.35 20.00
N SER A 425 8.61 1.45 19.04
CA SER A 425 8.66 0.02 19.32
C SER A 425 10.09 -0.49 19.44
N ILE A 426 10.29 -1.52 20.25
CA ILE A 426 11.58 -2.19 20.40
C ILE A 426 11.54 -3.45 19.55
N ASP A 427 12.33 -3.44 18.48
CA ASP A 427 12.38 -4.50 17.46
C ASP A 427 11.01 -4.85 16.84
N ASN A 428 10.92 -6.02 16.24
CA ASN A 428 9.73 -6.58 15.61
C ASN A 428 9.78 -8.11 15.72
N GLU A 429 8.82 -8.71 16.43
CA GLU A 429 8.70 -10.18 16.50
C GLU A 429 10.04 -10.85 16.87
N ILE A 430 10.74 -10.28 17.86
CA ILE A 430 12.10 -10.69 18.19
C ILE A 430 12.16 -12.16 18.63
N GLU A 431 11.04 -12.69 19.13
CA GLU A 431 10.93 -14.06 19.56
C GLU A 431 11.09 -15.07 18.42
N ILE A 432 10.79 -14.68 17.17
CA ILE A 432 10.91 -15.56 15.99
C ILE A 432 12.17 -15.32 15.16
N THR A 433 13.15 -14.56 15.67
CA THR A 433 14.37 -14.24 14.91
C THR A 433 15.18 -15.47 14.56
N SER A 434 15.08 -16.56 15.32
CA SER A 434 15.67 -17.87 14.97
C SER A 434 15.10 -18.51 13.70
N ASN A 435 14.04 -17.93 13.14
CA ASN A 435 13.51 -18.25 11.82
C ASN A 435 13.71 -17.08 10.86
N THR A 436 13.11 -15.92 11.15
CA THR A 436 13.07 -14.75 10.25
C THR A 436 14.47 -14.20 9.96
N HIS A 437 15.33 -14.14 10.98
CA HIS A 437 16.70 -13.61 10.92
C HIS A 437 17.69 -14.66 11.42
N GLN A 438 17.51 -15.91 10.97
CA GLN A 438 18.32 -17.05 11.43
C GLN A 438 19.82 -16.89 11.15
N ASP A 439 20.19 -16.05 10.19
CA ASP A 439 21.57 -15.68 9.87
C ASP A 439 22.17 -14.70 10.90
N MET A 440 21.31 -13.90 11.53
CA MET A 440 21.69 -12.93 12.55
C MET A 440 21.65 -13.56 13.95
N HIS A 441 20.51 -14.16 14.31
CA HIS A 441 20.25 -14.78 15.61
C HIS A 441 19.60 -16.15 15.43
N PRO A 442 20.39 -17.23 15.24
CA PRO A 442 19.89 -18.59 14.96
C PRO A 442 19.31 -19.32 16.18
N ASN A 443 19.59 -18.84 17.39
CA ASN A 443 19.20 -19.55 18.61
C ASN A 443 17.75 -19.19 18.97
N PRO A 444 16.90 -20.14 19.37
CA PRO A 444 15.55 -19.82 19.83
C PRO A 444 15.57 -18.81 20.97
N MET A 445 14.84 -17.70 20.79
CA MET A 445 14.67 -16.66 21.80
C MET A 445 13.83 -17.19 22.97
N GLY A 446 14.29 -16.95 24.19
CA GLY A 446 13.58 -17.30 25.43
C GLY A 446 13.11 -16.07 26.21
N TYR A 447 12.30 -16.30 27.24
CA TYR A 447 11.70 -15.26 28.09
C TYR A 447 12.73 -14.27 28.65
N ASP A 448 13.79 -14.80 29.26
CA ASP A 448 14.82 -14.00 29.91
C ASP A 448 15.65 -13.18 28.92
N GLU A 449 15.96 -13.74 27.75
CA GLU A 449 16.72 -13.01 26.72
C GLU A 449 15.88 -11.86 26.14
N GLU A 450 14.63 -12.14 25.79
CA GLU A 450 13.71 -11.14 25.24
C GLU A 450 13.50 -10.01 26.25
N LEU A 451 13.21 -10.34 27.52
CA LEU A 451 13.07 -9.34 28.58
C LEU A 451 14.33 -8.48 28.72
N ALA A 452 15.52 -9.10 28.73
CA ALA A 452 16.78 -8.37 28.89
C ALA A 452 16.99 -7.37 27.74
N ARG A 453 16.73 -7.77 26.49
CA ARG A 453 16.81 -6.88 25.32
C ARG A 453 15.80 -5.74 25.43
N MET A 454 14.54 -6.06 25.72
CA MET A 454 13.46 -5.07 25.86
C MET A 454 13.76 -4.04 26.95
N LEU A 455 14.24 -4.47 28.12
CA LEU A 455 14.61 -3.57 29.21
C LEU A 455 15.81 -2.69 28.86
N ASN A 456 16.86 -3.27 28.27
CA ASN A 456 18.07 -2.53 27.89
C ASN A 456 17.75 -1.41 26.89
N TYR A 457 16.98 -1.71 25.84
CA TYR A 457 16.59 -0.72 24.84
C TYR A 457 15.52 0.24 25.35
N SER A 458 14.62 -0.18 26.24
CA SER A 458 13.67 0.75 26.88
C SER A 458 14.39 1.81 27.71
N LEU A 459 15.38 1.42 28.51
CA LEU A 459 16.22 2.35 29.27
C LEU A 459 17.03 3.28 28.35
N ALA A 460 17.54 2.76 27.24
CA ALA A 460 18.22 3.52 26.20
C ALA A 460 17.31 4.61 25.61
N ILE A 461 16.10 4.21 25.21
CA ILE A 461 15.09 5.10 24.66
C ILE A 461 14.72 6.19 25.67
N LYS A 462 14.44 5.84 26.94
CA LYS A 462 14.16 6.84 27.99
C LYS A 462 15.35 7.74 28.32
N THR A 463 16.58 7.33 27.97
CA THR A 463 17.78 8.19 28.09
C THR A 463 17.87 9.18 26.93
N ALA A 464 17.58 8.73 25.71
CA ALA A 464 17.63 9.57 24.51
C ALA A 464 16.41 10.52 24.41
N LEU A 465 15.22 10.01 24.70
CA LEU A 465 13.92 10.65 24.53
C LEU A 465 13.02 10.39 25.76
N PRO A 466 13.23 11.10 26.89
CA PRO A 466 12.60 10.77 28.18
C PRO A 466 11.07 10.72 28.18
N ASN A 467 10.43 11.49 27.29
CA ASN A 467 8.98 11.63 27.23
C ASN A 467 8.32 10.73 26.17
N THR A 468 9.09 10.05 25.33
CA THR A 468 8.52 9.20 24.27
C THR A 468 7.92 7.93 24.89
N GLN A 469 6.74 7.55 24.40
CA GLN A 469 6.06 6.34 24.85
C GLN A 469 6.60 5.11 24.12
N ILE A 470 6.67 3.99 24.83
CA ILE A 470 7.27 2.75 24.33
C ILE A 470 6.22 1.64 24.20
N ALA A 471 6.18 1.01 23.03
CA ALA A 471 5.34 -0.12 22.68
C ALA A 471 6.22 -1.39 22.55
N MET A 472 5.89 -2.47 23.26
CA MET A 472 6.66 -3.73 23.22
C MET A 472 5.80 -4.89 23.77
N PRO A 473 6.16 -6.17 23.54
CA PRO A 473 7.33 -6.65 22.79
C PRO A 473 7.11 -6.83 21.28
N SER A 474 5.93 -6.49 20.76
CA SER A 474 5.57 -6.65 19.34
C SER A 474 5.57 -8.12 18.90
N THR A 475 4.98 -9.01 19.71
CA THR A 475 4.93 -10.46 19.43
C THR A 475 4.14 -10.77 18.16
N CYS A 476 4.59 -11.77 17.40
CA CYS A 476 4.08 -12.17 16.08
C CYS A 476 2.64 -12.71 16.09
N ALA A 477 2.31 -13.61 17.01
CA ALA A 477 1.11 -14.41 16.89
C ALA A 477 0.65 -15.04 18.22
N TRP A 478 -0.55 -15.62 18.18
CA TRP A 478 -1.22 -16.25 19.33
C TRP A 478 -0.31 -17.16 20.15
N TRP A 479 0.49 -18.03 19.51
CA TRP A 479 1.43 -18.93 20.19
C TRP A 479 2.38 -18.16 21.13
N TYR A 480 2.94 -17.07 20.64
CA TYR A 480 3.92 -16.25 21.34
C TYR A 480 3.31 -15.34 22.42
N TYR A 481 1.98 -15.29 22.53
CA TYR A 481 1.35 -14.66 23.69
C TYR A 481 1.53 -15.51 24.96
N TRP A 482 1.71 -16.83 24.77
CA TRP A 482 1.68 -17.82 25.84
C TRP A 482 3.03 -18.47 26.10
N THR A 483 3.90 -18.56 25.10
CA THR A 483 5.21 -19.23 25.20
C THR A 483 6.24 -18.58 24.28
N SER A 484 7.47 -19.09 24.26
CA SER A 484 8.57 -18.61 23.42
C SER A 484 8.90 -19.60 22.31
N SER A 485 9.91 -19.28 21.49
CA SER A 485 10.45 -20.20 20.48
C SER A 485 11.12 -21.45 21.08
N ILE A 486 11.47 -21.42 22.37
CA ILE A 486 11.92 -22.60 23.12
C ILE A 486 10.74 -23.53 23.45
N GLY A 487 9.52 -22.99 23.55
CA GLY A 487 8.29 -23.73 23.88
C GLY A 487 8.11 -23.98 25.38
N TYR A 488 7.26 -24.94 25.74
CA TYR A 488 6.79 -25.15 27.12
C TYR A 488 7.87 -25.49 28.16
N THR A 489 9.07 -25.90 27.74
CA THR A 489 10.21 -26.03 28.68
C THR A 489 10.63 -24.68 29.25
N ASP A 490 10.48 -23.60 28.49
CA ASP A 490 10.71 -22.24 28.95
C ASP A 490 9.61 -21.81 29.93
N ASN A 491 8.34 -22.11 29.63
CA ASN A 491 7.25 -21.91 30.61
C ASN A 491 7.55 -22.63 31.92
N ALA A 492 7.99 -23.89 31.87
CA ALA A 492 8.33 -24.66 33.06
C ALA A 492 9.46 -24.02 33.88
N ALA A 493 10.47 -23.45 33.21
CA ALA A 493 11.52 -22.66 33.87
C ALA A 493 10.98 -21.39 34.54
N HIS A 494 9.84 -20.87 34.06
CA HIS A 494 9.15 -19.68 34.56
C HIS A 494 7.88 -20.01 35.37
N ASN A 495 7.93 -21.09 36.16
CA ASN A 495 6.84 -21.56 37.03
C ASN A 495 5.51 -21.83 36.31
N ASN A 496 5.58 -22.26 35.05
CA ASN A 496 4.44 -22.44 34.14
C ASN A 496 3.63 -21.17 33.91
N THR A 497 4.26 -19.99 33.98
CA THR A 497 3.59 -18.73 33.68
C THR A 497 3.62 -18.48 32.17
N ASP A 498 2.48 -18.10 31.61
CA ASP A 498 2.39 -17.68 30.21
C ASP A 498 3.22 -16.42 29.96
N PHE A 499 3.75 -16.27 28.74
CA PHE A 499 4.72 -15.23 28.40
C PHE A 499 4.22 -13.82 28.69
N ILE A 500 3.09 -13.40 28.12
CA ILE A 500 2.62 -12.01 28.28
C ILE A 500 2.32 -11.66 29.75
N PRO A 501 1.59 -12.48 30.52
CA PRO A 501 1.44 -12.23 31.96
C PRO A 501 2.77 -12.16 32.72
N TRP A 502 3.72 -13.05 32.42
CA TRP A 502 5.06 -13.03 33.01
C TRP A 502 5.81 -11.74 32.65
N PHE A 503 5.88 -11.40 31.37
CA PHE A 503 6.56 -10.22 30.84
C PHE A 503 6.02 -8.93 31.47
N LEU A 504 4.69 -8.77 31.58
CA LEU A 504 4.07 -7.61 32.22
C LEU A 504 4.44 -7.50 33.72
N GLN A 505 4.54 -8.63 34.43
CA GLN A 505 5.01 -8.63 35.83
C GLN A 505 6.46 -8.18 35.94
N GLN A 506 7.33 -8.65 35.03
CA GLN A 506 8.74 -8.24 34.98
C GLN A 506 8.89 -6.75 34.66
N MET A 507 8.12 -6.24 33.70
CA MET A 507 8.12 -4.80 33.36
C MET A 507 7.61 -3.95 34.53
N ALA A 508 6.59 -4.40 35.26
CA ALA A 508 6.11 -3.72 36.46
C ALA A 508 7.14 -3.74 37.61
N ALA A 509 7.92 -4.81 37.75
CA ALA A 509 9.02 -4.88 38.71
C ALA A 509 10.17 -3.94 38.30
N ALA A 510 10.54 -3.91 37.02
CA ALA A 510 11.56 -3.02 36.49
C ALA A 510 11.18 -1.53 36.66
N GLU A 511 9.92 -1.17 36.42
CA GLU A 511 9.42 0.20 36.67
C GLU A 511 9.64 0.63 38.13
N LYS A 512 9.36 -0.26 39.10
CA LYS A 512 9.63 0.03 40.53
C LYS A 512 11.11 0.20 40.80
N THR A 513 11.96 -0.66 40.23
CA THR A 513 13.41 -0.61 40.40
C THR A 513 14.02 0.66 39.83
N HIS A 514 13.57 1.10 38.65
CA HIS A 514 14.13 2.26 37.94
C HIS A 514 13.40 3.58 38.23
N GLY A 515 12.30 3.54 38.97
CA GLY A 515 11.51 4.71 39.36
C GLY A 515 10.87 5.45 38.18
N LYS A 516 10.68 4.76 37.03
CA LYS A 516 10.09 5.33 35.82
C LYS A 516 9.40 4.25 34.99
N ARG A 517 8.35 4.62 34.28
CA ARG A 517 7.63 3.72 33.37
C ARG A 517 8.51 3.33 32.18
N LEU A 518 8.62 2.02 31.93
CA LEU A 518 9.45 1.45 30.86
C LEU A 518 8.63 0.80 29.74
N LEU A 519 7.34 0.52 29.99
CA LEU A 519 6.38 -0.03 29.03
C LEU A 519 5.12 0.83 29.05
N ASP A 520 4.82 1.54 27.97
CA ASP A 520 3.63 2.39 27.88
C ASP A 520 2.45 1.65 27.21
N TYR A 521 2.73 0.88 26.15
CA TYR A 521 1.75 0.08 25.40
C TYR A 521 2.19 -1.38 25.28
N LEU A 522 1.30 -2.30 25.66
CA LEU A 522 1.46 -3.70 25.26
C LEU A 522 1.21 -3.80 23.75
N ASP A 523 2.23 -4.23 23.01
CA ASP A 523 2.19 -4.34 21.56
C ASP A 523 2.19 -5.80 21.11
N LEU A 524 1.21 -6.17 20.29
CA LEU A 524 0.96 -7.52 19.80
C LEU A 524 0.51 -7.45 18.33
N HIS A 525 1.05 -8.32 17.49
CA HIS A 525 0.51 -8.57 16.16
C HIS A 525 -0.59 -9.63 16.23
N TYR A 526 -1.62 -9.46 15.41
CA TYR A 526 -2.73 -10.39 15.28
C TYR A 526 -3.07 -10.61 13.81
N TYR A 527 -2.85 -11.84 13.35
CA TYR A 527 -3.35 -12.33 12.06
C TYR A 527 -4.35 -13.45 12.32
N PHE A 528 -5.50 -13.40 11.63
CA PHE A 528 -6.52 -14.43 11.77
C PHE A 528 -5.97 -15.74 11.19
N ALA A 529 -5.81 -16.77 12.04
CA ALA A 529 -5.09 -17.99 11.68
C ALA A 529 -5.74 -18.81 10.54
N PRO A 530 -7.08 -18.97 10.46
CA PRO A 530 -7.69 -19.68 9.34
C PRO A 530 -7.45 -18.98 8.00
N ASP A 531 -7.16 -19.76 6.96
CA ASP A 531 -7.02 -19.24 5.60
C ASP A 531 -8.32 -18.59 5.12
N VAL A 532 -8.19 -17.31 4.78
CA VAL A 532 -9.25 -16.48 4.20
C VAL A 532 -8.77 -15.86 2.90
N SER A 533 -7.93 -16.53 2.12
CA SER A 533 -7.42 -16.03 0.83
C SER A 533 -8.44 -16.19 -0.30
N ALA A 534 -9.26 -17.24 -0.29
CA ALA A 534 -10.26 -17.51 -1.31
C ALA A 534 -11.27 -16.36 -1.51
N ASN A 535 -11.73 -16.14 -2.75
CA ASN A 535 -12.65 -15.04 -3.10
C ASN A 535 -14.12 -15.48 -3.25
N ASP A 536 -14.48 -16.64 -2.70
CA ASP A 536 -15.84 -17.17 -2.70
C ASP A 536 -16.71 -16.60 -1.56
N ALA A 537 -18.00 -16.94 -1.57
CA ALA A 537 -18.96 -16.47 -0.58
C ALA A 537 -18.66 -16.96 0.85
N ALA A 538 -18.12 -18.17 1.02
CA ALA A 538 -17.83 -18.75 2.32
C ALA A 538 -16.66 -18.02 2.99
N ALA A 539 -15.57 -17.79 2.25
CA ALA A 539 -14.41 -17.03 2.71
C ALA A 539 -14.77 -15.57 3.02
N LYS A 540 -15.56 -14.90 2.17
CA LYS A 540 -16.08 -13.54 2.46
C LYS A 540 -16.91 -13.50 3.74
N ALA A 541 -17.81 -14.47 3.92
CA ALA A 541 -18.62 -14.55 5.12
C ALA A 541 -17.77 -14.84 6.38
N LEU A 542 -16.70 -15.63 6.25
CA LEU A 542 -15.74 -15.86 7.33
C LEU A 542 -14.97 -14.58 7.67
N ARG A 543 -14.45 -13.83 6.69
CA ARG A 543 -13.80 -12.52 6.91
C ARG A 543 -14.69 -11.54 7.67
N LEU A 544 -15.99 -11.50 7.37
CA LEU A 544 -16.94 -10.66 8.10
C LEU A 544 -17.15 -11.10 9.56
N ARG A 545 -17.12 -12.42 9.82
CA ARG A 545 -17.28 -12.97 11.17
C ARG A 545 -15.98 -12.96 11.98
N MET A 546 -14.81 -12.97 11.33
CA MET A 546 -13.53 -13.17 11.99
C MET A 546 -13.24 -12.09 13.04
N SER A 547 -13.70 -10.85 12.83
CA SER A 547 -13.57 -9.74 13.78
C SER A 547 -14.17 -10.03 15.16
N ARG A 548 -15.08 -11.02 15.27
CA ARG A 548 -15.64 -11.46 16.55
C ARG A 548 -14.61 -12.12 17.46
N SER A 549 -13.51 -12.66 16.92
CA SER A 549 -12.42 -13.21 17.73
C SER A 549 -11.79 -12.19 18.70
N LEU A 550 -11.91 -10.89 18.38
CA LEU A 550 -11.31 -9.81 19.17
C LEU A 550 -12.13 -9.41 20.41
N TRP A 551 -13.43 -9.75 20.45
CA TRP A 551 -14.32 -9.20 21.49
C TRP A 551 -15.49 -10.11 21.91
N VAL A 552 -15.92 -11.06 21.08
CA VAL A 552 -17.01 -11.97 21.42
C VAL A 552 -16.45 -13.10 22.26
N ARG A 553 -16.81 -13.10 23.55
CA ARG A 553 -16.61 -14.27 24.40
C ARG A 553 -17.60 -15.36 23.97
N ILE A 554 -17.13 -16.31 23.17
CA ILE A 554 -17.90 -17.53 22.94
C ILE A 554 -17.75 -18.38 24.21
N GLN A 555 -18.82 -18.54 24.97
CA GLN A 555 -18.91 -19.62 25.96
C GLN A 555 -18.97 -20.94 25.20
N CYS A 556 -17.83 -21.44 24.75
CA CYS A 556 -17.71 -22.84 24.38
C CYS A 556 -17.80 -23.62 25.69
N ALA A 557 -18.86 -24.43 25.86
CA ALA A 557 -18.80 -25.56 26.75
C ALA A 557 -17.60 -26.41 26.30
N LEU A 558 -16.54 -26.41 27.08
CA LEU A 558 -15.33 -27.18 26.79
C LEU A 558 -15.68 -28.66 26.91
N GLU A 559 -15.98 -29.31 25.79
CA GLU A 559 -15.64 -30.73 25.63
C GLU A 559 -14.18 -30.81 25.15
N PRO A 560 -13.36 -31.70 25.73
CA PRO A 560 -11.94 -31.77 25.43
C PRO A 560 -11.72 -32.39 24.04
N ALA A 561 -11.50 -31.55 23.03
CA ALA A 561 -10.99 -32.00 21.74
C ALA A 561 -9.46 -31.92 21.71
N ASP A 562 -8.88 -33.08 21.46
CA ASP A 562 -7.47 -33.38 21.26
C ASP A 562 -6.81 -32.46 20.21
N TRP A 563 -5.97 -31.53 20.68
CA TRP A 563 -5.12 -30.70 19.83
C TRP A 563 -3.86 -31.49 19.45
N SER A 564 -4.00 -32.43 18.51
CA SER A 564 -2.82 -32.99 17.84
C SER A 564 -2.29 -31.97 16.84
N LEU A 565 -1.16 -31.35 17.21
CA LEU A 565 -0.27 -30.65 16.29
C LEU A 565 0.17 -31.61 15.19
N ASN A 566 -0.31 -31.40 13.98
CA ASN A 566 0.35 -31.82 12.74
C ASN A 566 -0.23 -31.02 11.58
N GLN A 567 0.35 -29.84 11.36
CA GLN A 567 0.60 -29.19 10.05
C GLN A 567 0.94 -27.71 10.30
N LEU A 568 2.23 -27.48 10.57
CA LEU A 568 2.97 -26.32 10.11
C LEU A 568 4.18 -26.84 9.35
#